data_AF-A0A443J787-F1
#
_entry.id   AF-A0A443J787-F1
#
_cell.length_a   1.000
_cell.length_b   1.000
_cell.length_c   1.000
_cell.angle_alpha   90.00
_cell.angle_beta   90.00
_cell.angle_gamma   90.00
#
_symmetry.space_group_name_H-M   'P 1'
#
loop_
_entity.id
_entity.type
_entity.pdbx_description
1 polymer ?
#
loop_
_entity_poly.entity_id
_entity_poly.type
_entity_poly.pdbx_seq_one_letter_code
_entity_poly.pdbx_strand_id
1 'polypeptide(L)'
;MYRMEPHERLKLARERAGFSDATEAARRFGWTVPTYRAHENGNRNFTKDGARKYGRAFRVSPEWLLLGIGDDAKKPLPFVGYVGAGAEVFPIDDGGCLDEMDPPPGIGPEAVAVGVRGDNMFPRYMPGDVLIYDQQVYLSQADGQECVVSLPDGRKYVKIVRAEPDGTATLESFNAPPMRNLVVDWVAPIIWVKRSAMRDRKAK
;
A
#
# COMPACT_ATOMS: atom_id res chain seq x y z
N MET A 1 34.36 10.57 9.86
CA MET A 1 33.28 9.97 9.03
C MET A 1 32.12 10.97 9.09
N TYR A 2 31.81 11.66 7.99
CA TYR A 2 30.76 12.69 8.00
C TYR A 2 29.40 12.00 8.15
N ARG A 3 28.74 12.17 9.30
CA ARG A 3 27.40 11.65 9.54
C ARG A 3 26.43 12.67 8.95
N MET A 4 25.64 12.26 7.96
CA MET A 4 24.60 13.12 7.39
C MET A 4 23.69 13.65 8.50
N GLU A 5 23.21 14.88 8.39
CA GLU A 5 22.23 15.46 9.29
C GLU A 5 20.79 14.99 8.93
N PRO A 6 19.80 15.07 9.84
CA PRO A 6 18.44 14.60 9.57
C PRO A 6 17.81 15.21 8.31
N HIS A 7 18.07 16.49 8.04
CA HIS A 7 17.52 17.20 6.88
C HIS A 7 18.15 16.71 5.56
N GLU A 8 19.45 16.38 5.55
CA GLU A 8 20.13 15.79 4.40
C GLU A 8 19.60 14.38 4.10
N ARG A 9 19.36 13.57 5.14
CA ARG A 9 18.72 12.26 4.98
C ARG A 9 17.29 12.37 4.45
N LEU A 10 16.53 13.36 4.91
CA LEU A 10 15.17 13.62 4.42
C LEU A 10 15.17 13.96 2.93
N LYS A 11 16.11 14.81 2.48
CA LYS A 11 16.30 15.14 1.06
C LYS A 11 16.65 13.91 0.24
N LEU A 12 17.63 13.12 0.70
CA LEU A 12 18.05 11.88 0.05
C LEU A 12 16.89 10.88 -0.09
N ALA A 13 16.09 10.71 0.95
CA ALA A 13 14.92 9.83 0.93
C ALA A 13 13.87 10.27 -0.09
N ARG A 14 13.58 11.58 -0.15
CA ARG A 14 12.66 12.15 -1.14
C ARG A 14 13.12 11.85 -2.57
N GLU A 15 14.39 12.11 -2.86
CA GLU A 15 14.97 11.90 -4.19
C GLU A 15 14.95 10.42 -4.59
N ARG A 16 15.35 9.51 -3.67
CA ARG A 16 15.24 8.05 -3.88
C ARG A 16 13.81 7.55 -4.05
N ALA A 17 12.84 8.25 -3.47
CA ALA A 17 11.42 7.96 -3.66
C ALA A 17 10.87 8.47 -5.02
N GLY A 18 11.69 9.13 -5.83
CA GLY A 18 11.34 9.60 -7.18
C GLY A 18 10.80 11.03 -7.24
N PHE A 19 10.87 11.78 -6.14
CA PHE A 19 10.44 13.19 -6.12
C PHE A 19 11.66 14.09 -6.27
N SER A 20 11.79 14.76 -7.42
CA SER A 20 12.89 15.71 -7.64
C SER A 20 12.68 17.05 -6.92
N ASP A 21 11.43 17.43 -6.66
CA ASP A 21 11.05 18.68 -6.00
C ASP A 21 10.37 18.48 -4.63
N ALA A 22 10.78 19.29 -3.64
CA ALA A 22 10.25 19.23 -2.28
C ALA A 22 8.80 19.74 -2.17
N THR A 23 8.42 20.70 -3.02
CA THR A 23 7.05 21.24 -3.03
C THR A 23 6.07 20.23 -3.61
N GLU A 24 6.47 19.56 -4.69
CA GLU A 24 5.73 18.46 -5.30
C GLU A 24 5.50 17.33 -4.30
N ALA A 25 6.55 16.87 -3.61
CA ALA A 25 6.43 15.85 -2.57
C ALA A 25 5.42 16.27 -1.48
N ALA A 26 5.59 17.47 -0.93
CA ALA A 26 4.68 17.98 0.10
C ALA A 26 3.22 18.02 -0.37
N ARG A 27 2.96 18.50 -1.59
CA ARG A 27 1.60 18.52 -2.17
C ARG A 27 1.06 17.10 -2.39
N ARG A 28 1.86 16.20 -2.96
CA ARG A 28 1.50 14.81 -3.25
C ARG A 28 1.05 14.05 -2.00
N PHE A 29 1.64 14.37 -0.85
CA PHE A 29 1.33 13.74 0.43
C PHE A 29 0.40 14.56 1.33
N GLY A 30 -0.12 15.70 0.85
CA GLY A 30 -1.02 16.56 1.62
C GLY A 30 -0.35 17.23 2.83
N TRP A 31 0.95 17.51 2.76
CA TRP A 31 1.69 18.20 3.81
C TRP A 31 1.72 19.71 3.55
N THR A 32 1.87 20.48 4.62
CA THR A 32 2.10 21.92 4.52
C THR A 32 3.47 22.17 3.89
N VAL A 33 3.47 22.70 2.65
CA VAL A 33 4.69 22.95 1.86
C VAL A 33 5.76 23.73 2.65
N PRO A 34 5.45 24.86 3.33
CA PRO A 34 6.47 25.60 4.06
C PRO A 34 7.09 24.79 5.20
N THR A 35 6.28 23.99 5.90
CA THR A 35 6.77 23.15 7.02
C THR A 35 7.70 22.06 6.51
N TYR A 36 7.32 21.34 5.45
CA TYR A 36 8.16 20.30 4.88
C TYR A 36 9.49 20.87 4.38
N ARG A 37 9.46 21.99 3.64
CA ARG A 37 10.68 22.64 3.16
C ARG A 37 11.56 23.15 4.29
N ALA A 38 10.99 23.68 5.38
CA ALA A 38 11.76 24.08 6.55
C ALA A 38 12.48 22.88 7.21
N HIS A 39 11.86 21.70 7.21
CA HIS A 39 12.47 20.47 7.70
C HIS A 39 13.59 19.97 6.78
N GLU A 40 13.37 19.95 5.46
CA GLU A 40 14.36 19.47 4.50
C GLU A 40 15.55 20.43 4.33
N ASN A 41 15.33 21.74 4.46
CA ASN A 41 16.40 22.74 4.39
C ASN A 41 17.20 22.87 5.69
N GLY A 42 16.83 22.15 6.76
CA GLY A 42 17.50 22.23 8.06
C GLY A 42 17.15 23.49 8.88
N ASN A 43 16.26 24.36 8.40
CA ASN A 43 15.79 25.53 9.14
C ASN A 43 15.02 25.16 10.42
N ARG A 44 14.41 23.96 10.44
CA ARG A 44 13.71 23.41 11.61
C ARG A 44 13.91 21.90 11.65
N ASN A 45 14.17 21.35 12.83
CA ASN A 45 14.19 19.90 12.99
C ASN A 45 12.77 19.31 12.98
N PHE A 46 12.60 18.16 12.32
CA PHE A 46 11.35 17.41 12.39
C PHE A 46 11.30 16.52 13.64
N THR A 47 10.09 16.31 14.16
CA THR A 47 9.85 15.47 15.35
C THR A 47 9.84 13.98 15.00
N LYS A 48 9.71 13.11 16.00
CA LYS A 48 9.47 11.66 15.80
C LYS A 48 8.26 11.40 14.90
N ASP A 49 7.18 12.17 15.06
CA ASP A 49 5.99 12.04 14.21
C ASP A 49 6.27 12.51 12.78
N GLY A 50 7.07 13.56 12.62
CA GLY A 50 7.59 13.98 11.31
C GLY A 50 8.40 12.87 10.65
N ALA A 51 9.31 12.22 11.39
CA ALA A 51 10.11 11.11 10.90
C ALA A 51 9.25 9.91 10.46
N ARG A 52 8.23 9.54 11.26
CA ARG A 52 7.26 8.48 10.89
C ARG A 52 6.49 8.83 9.63
N LYS A 53 6.00 10.06 9.55
CA LYS A 53 5.26 10.59 8.41
C LYS A 53 6.10 10.56 7.11
N TYR A 54 7.35 11.02 7.18
CA TYR A 54 8.26 11.05 6.03
C TYR A 54 8.79 9.66 5.67
N GLY A 55 9.17 8.87 6.67
CA GLY A 55 9.62 7.49 6.48
C GLY A 55 8.55 6.63 5.81
N ARG A 56 7.27 6.81 6.18
CA ARG A 56 6.15 6.16 5.50
C ARG A 56 6.06 6.55 4.03
N ALA A 57 6.08 7.86 3.74
CA ALA A 57 5.94 8.36 2.38
C ALA A 57 7.09 7.97 1.45
N PHE A 58 8.31 7.88 1.98
CA PHE A 58 9.51 7.58 1.21
C PHE A 58 10.00 6.13 1.37
N ARG A 59 9.27 5.30 2.14
CA ARG A 59 9.58 3.89 2.45
C ARG A 59 10.97 3.67 3.04
N VAL A 60 11.38 4.53 3.98
CA VAL A 60 12.65 4.41 4.72
C VAL A 60 12.37 4.36 6.22
N SER A 61 13.34 3.88 7.00
CA SER A 61 13.20 3.84 8.46
C SER A 61 13.06 5.26 9.06
N PRO A 62 12.04 5.51 9.91
CA PRO A 62 11.95 6.73 10.70
C PRO A 62 13.15 6.95 11.63
N GLU A 63 13.70 5.85 12.17
CA GLU A 63 14.89 5.84 13.02
C GLU A 63 16.12 6.26 12.23
N TRP A 64 16.27 5.76 11.00
CA TRP A 64 17.33 6.20 10.11
C TRP A 64 17.16 7.68 9.76
N LEU A 65 15.97 8.13 9.36
CA LEU A 65 15.72 9.55 9.07
C LEU A 65 16.10 10.45 10.24
N LEU A 66 15.68 10.12 11.45
CA LEU A 66 15.85 10.98 12.61
C LEU A 66 17.25 10.88 13.23
N LEU A 67 17.81 9.68 13.34
CA LEU A 67 19.02 9.39 14.13
C LEU A 67 20.20 8.89 13.30
N GLY A 68 19.97 8.51 12.04
CA GLY A 68 20.98 7.87 11.19
C GLY A 68 21.32 6.44 11.63
N ILE A 69 20.40 5.78 12.33
CA ILE A 69 20.56 4.40 12.83
C ILE A 69 19.67 3.47 12.00
N GLY A 70 20.23 2.36 11.53
CA GLY A 70 19.51 1.36 10.74
C GLY A 70 19.66 1.57 9.23
N ASP A 71 18.77 0.90 8.48
CA ASP A 71 18.82 0.84 7.02
C ASP A 71 18.31 2.13 6.35
N ASP A 72 19.08 2.62 5.38
CA ASP A 72 18.78 3.78 4.55
C ASP A 72 18.14 3.42 3.20
N ALA A 73 18.02 2.13 2.91
CA ALA A 73 17.43 1.62 1.70
C ALA A 73 15.92 1.86 1.66
N LYS A 74 15.44 2.24 0.46
CA LYS A 74 14.02 2.26 0.16
C LYS A 74 13.51 0.82 0.19
N LYS A 75 12.60 0.51 1.12
CA LYS A 75 12.06 -0.84 1.27
C LYS A 75 11.29 -1.26 0.01
N PRO A 76 11.56 -2.45 -0.56
CA PRO A 76 10.81 -2.99 -1.67
C PRO A 76 9.34 -3.23 -1.28
N LEU A 77 8.47 -3.43 -2.27
CA LEU A 77 7.08 -3.81 -2.07
C LEU A 77 6.98 -5.35 -2.09
N PRO A 78 6.64 -6.00 -0.97
CA PRO A 78 6.52 -7.46 -0.93
C PRO A 78 5.31 -7.92 -1.75
N PHE A 79 5.52 -8.91 -2.61
CA PHE A 79 4.45 -9.64 -3.30
C PHE A 79 4.11 -10.89 -2.49
N VAL A 80 2.90 -10.92 -1.90
CA VAL A 80 2.57 -11.87 -0.82
C VAL A 80 1.62 -12.98 -1.25
N GLY A 81 1.06 -12.93 -2.45
CA GLY A 81 -0.01 -13.85 -2.83
C GLY A 81 -0.66 -13.57 -4.17
N TYR A 82 -1.68 -14.35 -4.47
CA TYR A 82 -2.52 -14.19 -5.64
C TYR A 82 -4.00 -14.17 -5.28
N VAL A 83 -4.77 -13.34 -5.97
CA VAL A 83 -6.23 -13.37 -5.92
C VAL A 83 -6.78 -14.15 -7.11
N GLY A 84 -7.73 -15.05 -6.87
CA GLY A 84 -8.25 -15.95 -7.88
C GLY A 84 -9.73 -16.29 -7.72
N ALA A 85 -10.07 -17.58 -7.82
CA ALA A 85 -11.44 -18.07 -7.77
C ALA A 85 -12.21 -17.54 -6.56
N GLY A 86 -13.46 -17.09 -6.78
CA GLY A 86 -14.29 -16.50 -5.72
C GLY A 86 -13.81 -15.14 -5.19
N ALA A 87 -12.79 -14.54 -5.82
CA ALA A 87 -12.04 -13.40 -5.30
C ALA A 87 -11.28 -13.70 -4.00
N GLU A 88 -10.89 -14.95 -3.77
CA GLU A 88 -10.10 -15.36 -2.62
C GLU A 88 -8.61 -15.07 -2.83
N VAL A 89 -7.93 -14.62 -1.77
CA VAL A 89 -6.50 -14.31 -1.73
C VAL A 89 -5.76 -15.49 -1.11
N PHE A 90 -4.86 -16.09 -1.89
CA PHE A 90 -4.02 -17.20 -1.48
C PHE A 90 -2.58 -16.71 -1.29
N PRO A 91 -1.94 -17.01 -0.14
CA PRO A 91 -0.54 -16.67 0.06
C PRO A 91 0.36 -17.46 -0.90
N ILE A 92 1.54 -16.92 -1.19
CA ILE A 92 2.60 -17.71 -1.81
C ILE A 92 3.16 -18.68 -0.78
N ASP A 93 3.13 -19.97 -1.09
CA ASP A 93 3.53 -21.06 -0.19
C ASP A 93 4.96 -21.53 -0.50
N ASP A 94 5.94 -20.62 -0.50
CA ASP A 94 7.26 -20.94 -1.06
C ASP A 94 8.44 -20.81 -0.08
N GLY A 95 8.25 -20.86 1.24
CA GLY A 95 9.34 -21.10 2.21
C GLY A 95 10.59 -20.20 2.13
N GLY A 96 10.62 -19.16 1.30
CA GLY A 96 11.85 -18.44 0.95
C GLY A 96 11.83 -17.84 -0.46
N CYS A 97 11.03 -16.80 -0.68
CA CYS A 97 11.39 -15.53 -1.34
C CYS A 97 10.08 -14.88 -1.79
N LEU A 98 9.64 -13.85 -1.08
CA LEU A 98 8.60 -12.97 -1.60
C LEU A 98 9.20 -12.29 -2.84
N ASP A 99 8.53 -12.36 -3.99
CA ASP A 99 8.92 -11.52 -5.12
C ASP A 99 8.86 -10.05 -4.66
N GLU A 100 9.91 -9.28 -4.91
CA GLU A 100 9.99 -7.88 -4.51
C GLU A 100 9.72 -6.98 -5.72
N MET A 101 8.81 -6.03 -5.56
CA MET A 101 8.45 -5.07 -6.60
C MET A 101 8.92 -3.66 -6.24
N ASP A 102 9.16 -2.85 -7.26
CA ASP A 102 9.30 -1.41 -7.05
C ASP A 102 7.94 -0.81 -6.62
N PRO A 103 7.86 -0.18 -5.44
CA PRO A 103 6.63 0.43 -4.96
C PRO A 103 6.31 1.68 -5.80
N PRO A 104 5.03 1.92 -6.13
CA PRO A 104 4.60 3.19 -6.70
C PRO A 104 4.95 4.36 -5.76
N PRO A 105 5.11 5.58 -6.28
CA PRO A 105 5.32 6.76 -5.46
C PRO A 105 4.20 6.94 -4.43
N GLY A 106 4.60 6.99 -3.15
CA GLY A 106 3.74 7.31 -2.03
C GLY A 106 3.01 6.16 -1.35
N ILE A 107 3.37 4.92 -1.68
CA ILE A 107 2.89 3.73 -1.00
C ILE A 107 3.72 3.49 0.27
N GLY A 108 3.06 3.36 1.43
CA GLY A 108 3.70 3.17 2.74
C GLY A 108 4.44 1.84 2.88
N PRO A 109 5.48 1.73 3.72
CA PRO A 109 6.35 0.55 3.85
C PRO A 109 5.63 -0.72 4.30
N GLU A 110 4.45 -0.59 4.91
CA GLU A 110 3.61 -1.73 5.34
C GLU A 110 2.71 -2.25 4.22
N ALA A 111 2.70 -1.59 3.06
CA ALA A 111 1.95 -2.07 1.91
C ALA A 111 2.54 -3.34 1.33
N VAL A 112 1.65 -4.17 0.79
CA VAL A 112 1.95 -5.43 0.13
C VAL A 112 1.15 -5.56 -1.16
N ALA A 113 1.60 -6.44 -2.05
CA ALA A 113 0.99 -6.67 -3.35
C ALA A 113 0.46 -8.10 -3.51
N VAL A 114 -0.65 -8.24 -4.23
CA VAL A 114 -1.15 -9.53 -4.71
C VAL A 114 -1.45 -9.45 -6.21
N GLY A 115 -1.19 -10.53 -6.93
CA GLY A 115 -1.46 -10.61 -8.37
C GLY A 115 -2.79 -11.28 -8.68
N VAL A 116 -3.48 -10.82 -9.72
CA VAL A 116 -4.72 -11.43 -10.19
C VAL A 116 -4.40 -12.61 -11.10
N ARG A 117 -4.92 -13.80 -10.78
CA ARG A 117 -4.81 -15.02 -11.61
C ARG A 117 -6.19 -15.52 -12.04
N GLY A 118 -6.32 -15.82 -13.33
CA GLY A 118 -7.55 -16.30 -13.94
C GLY A 118 -8.61 -15.19 -14.12
N ASP A 119 -9.76 -15.56 -14.68
CA ASP A 119 -10.77 -14.61 -15.15
C ASP A 119 -11.86 -14.29 -14.11
N ASN A 120 -11.75 -14.88 -12.90
CA ASN A 120 -12.75 -14.75 -11.83
C ASN A 120 -12.79 -13.36 -11.18
N MET A 121 -11.95 -12.43 -11.60
CA MET A 121 -11.99 -11.02 -11.19
C MET A 121 -12.51 -10.09 -12.31
N PHE A 122 -12.84 -10.63 -13.49
CA PHE A 122 -13.45 -9.90 -14.60
C PHE A 122 -14.87 -9.44 -14.23
N PRO A 123 -15.33 -8.24 -14.66
CA PRO A 123 -14.63 -7.26 -15.51
C PRO A 123 -13.74 -6.28 -14.74
N ARG A 124 -13.71 -6.35 -13.40
CA ARG A 124 -13.04 -5.32 -12.59
C ARG A 124 -11.52 -5.38 -12.69
N TYR A 125 -10.95 -6.57 -12.60
CA TYR A 125 -9.52 -6.81 -12.74
C TYR A 125 -9.23 -7.90 -13.76
N MET A 126 -8.14 -7.71 -14.50
CA MET A 126 -7.69 -8.62 -15.54
C MET A 126 -6.61 -9.56 -15.00
N PRO A 127 -6.45 -10.77 -15.58
CA PRO A 127 -5.29 -11.61 -15.30
C PRO A 127 -3.99 -10.83 -15.46
N GLY A 128 -3.15 -10.86 -14.43
CA GLY A 128 -1.88 -10.13 -14.37
C GLY A 128 -1.96 -8.71 -13.80
N ASP A 129 -3.15 -8.20 -13.47
CA ASP A 129 -3.26 -6.98 -12.66
C ASP A 129 -2.61 -7.22 -11.28
N VAL A 130 -2.04 -6.17 -10.68
CA VAL A 130 -1.46 -6.22 -9.34
C VAL A 130 -2.21 -5.27 -8.43
N LEU A 131 -2.74 -5.78 -7.33
CA LEU A 131 -3.48 -5.01 -6.33
C LEU A 131 -2.56 -4.73 -5.16
N ILE A 132 -2.47 -3.48 -4.73
CA ILE A 132 -1.66 -3.05 -3.60
C ILE A 132 -2.61 -2.55 -2.50
N TYR A 133 -2.46 -3.12 -1.31
CA TYR A 133 -3.17 -2.71 -0.10
C TYR A 133 -2.16 -2.49 1.02
N ASP A 134 -2.58 -1.75 2.04
CA ASP A 134 -1.71 -1.28 3.13
C ASP A 134 -2.32 -1.67 4.49
N GLN A 135 -2.07 -0.86 5.52
CA GLN A 135 -2.51 -1.08 6.88
C GLN A 135 -4.03 -1.27 7.03
N GLN A 136 -4.38 -1.99 8.10
CA GLN A 136 -5.74 -2.14 8.57
C GLN A 136 -6.40 -0.79 8.82
N VAL A 137 -7.68 -0.70 8.47
CA VAL A 137 -8.55 0.42 8.83
C VAL A 137 -9.73 -0.07 9.68
N TYR A 138 -10.44 0.85 10.32
CA TYR A 138 -11.72 0.51 10.93
C TYR A 138 -12.74 0.15 9.83
N LEU A 139 -13.65 -0.77 10.12
CA LEU A 139 -14.66 -1.21 9.15
C LEU A 139 -15.48 -0.04 8.57
N SER A 140 -15.83 0.95 9.39
CA SER A 140 -16.53 2.16 8.96
C SER A 140 -15.75 3.00 7.94
N GLN A 141 -14.41 2.95 7.98
CA GLN A 141 -13.55 3.63 7.02
C GLN A 141 -13.41 2.84 5.72
N ALA A 142 -13.78 1.56 5.69
CA ALA A 142 -13.73 0.72 4.50
C ALA A 142 -15.05 0.72 3.71
N ASP A 143 -16.11 1.33 4.24
CA ASP A 143 -17.42 1.35 3.60
C ASP A 143 -17.37 1.92 2.17
N GLY A 144 -17.91 1.15 1.23
CA GLY A 144 -17.90 1.40 -0.21
C GLY A 144 -16.56 1.25 -0.92
N GLN A 145 -15.50 0.81 -0.24
CA GLN A 145 -14.17 0.66 -0.84
C GLN A 145 -13.89 -0.78 -1.25
N GLU A 146 -13.05 -0.92 -2.27
CA GLU A 146 -12.43 -2.20 -2.64
C GLU A 146 -11.35 -2.52 -1.62
N CYS A 147 -11.47 -3.66 -0.96
CA CYS A 147 -10.60 -4.03 0.16
C CYS A 147 -10.14 -5.48 0.05
N VAL A 148 -8.99 -5.75 0.67
CA VAL A 148 -8.65 -7.09 1.13
C VAL A 148 -9.25 -7.26 2.53
N VAL A 149 -10.05 -8.31 2.70
CA VAL A 149 -10.81 -8.60 3.91
C VAL A 149 -10.40 -9.98 4.41
N SER A 150 -10.11 -10.13 5.70
CA SER A 150 -9.92 -11.44 6.34
C SER A 150 -11.12 -11.75 7.22
N LEU A 151 -11.62 -12.98 7.10
CA LEU A 151 -12.69 -13.50 7.96
C LEU A 151 -12.10 -14.31 9.13
N PRO A 152 -12.87 -14.56 10.21
CA PRO A 152 -12.42 -15.32 11.36
C PRO A 152 -11.97 -16.76 11.06
N ASP A 153 -12.38 -17.31 9.91
CA ASP A 153 -11.94 -18.64 9.44
C ASP A 153 -10.56 -18.62 8.75
N GLY A 154 -9.90 -17.46 8.71
CA GLY A 154 -8.58 -17.26 8.12
C GLY A 154 -8.60 -16.98 6.62
N ARG A 155 -9.74 -17.14 5.94
CA ARG A 155 -9.83 -16.86 4.50
C ARG A 155 -9.81 -15.37 4.23
N LYS A 156 -9.18 -15.01 3.11
CA LYS A 156 -9.02 -13.62 2.67
C LYS A 156 -9.68 -13.40 1.33
N TYR A 157 -10.32 -12.25 1.14
CA TYR A 157 -11.05 -11.93 -0.08
C TYR A 157 -10.78 -10.51 -0.57
N VAL A 158 -10.84 -10.31 -1.88
CA VAL A 158 -10.97 -8.99 -2.49
C VAL A 158 -12.44 -8.70 -2.78
N LYS A 159 -13.01 -7.73 -2.07
CA LYS A 159 -14.45 -7.40 -2.12
C LYS A 159 -14.67 -5.89 -2.01
N ILE A 160 -15.85 -5.43 -2.41
CA ILE A 160 -16.32 -4.11 -1.98
C ILE A 160 -16.97 -4.29 -0.61
N VAL A 161 -16.54 -3.51 0.38
CA VAL A 161 -17.06 -3.60 1.75
C VAL A 161 -18.27 -2.69 1.91
N ARG A 162 -19.34 -3.19 2.51
CA ARG A 162 -20.44 -2.38 3.05
C ARG A 162 -20.50 -2.58 4.55
N ALA A 163 -20.20 -1.52 5.31
CA ALA A 163 -20.22 -1.58 6.76
C ALA A 163 -21.67 -1.47 7.26
N GLU A 164 -22.07 -2.38 8.16
CA GLU A 164 -23.41 -2.39 8.73
C GLU A 164 -23.39 -1.76 10.15
N PRO A 165 -24.51 -1.16 10.61
CA PRO A 165 -24.57 -0.53 11.93
C PRO A 165 -24.33 -1.47 13.12
N ASP A 166 -24.54 -2.77 12.93
CA ASP A 166 -24.33 -3.80 13.94
C ASP A 166 -22.87 -4.28 14.05
N GLY A 167 -21.96 -3.66 13.28
CA GLY A 167 -20.54 -4.01 13.26
C GLY A 167 -20.20 -5.19 12.34
N THR A 168 -21.18 -5.74 11.62
CA THR A 168 -20.93 -6.70 10.54
C THR A 168 -20.71 -5.99 9.21
N ALA A 169 -20.40 -6.76 8.17
CA ALA A 169 -20.25 -6.27 6.82
C ALA A 169 -21.02 -7.12 5.81
N THR A 170 -21.53 -6.45 4.77
CA THR A 170 -21.85 -7.09 3.51
C THR A 170 -20.64 -6.97 2.57
N LEU A 171 -20.15 -8.09 2.05
CA LEU A 171 -19.07 -8.16 1.08
C LEU A 171 -19.64 -8.33 -0.33
N GLU A 172 -19.62 -7.25 -1.10
CA GLU A 172 -20.05 -7.21 -2.50
C GLU A 172 -18.96 -7.84 -3.41
N SER A 173 -19.37 -8.78 -4.25
CA SER A 173 -18.51 -9.40 -5.26
C SER A 173 -18.69 -8.73 -6.62
N PHE A 174 -17.67 -8.76 -7.48
CA PHE A 174 -17.77 -8.17 -8.83
C PHE A 174 -18.61 -9.01 -9.81
N ASN A 175 -18.67 -10.32 -9.61
CA ASN A 175 -19.24 -11.29 -10.55
C ASN A 175 -20.01 -12.43 -9.85
N ALA A 176 -20.37 -12.24 -8.58
CA ALA A 176 -21.11 -13.23 -7.79
C ALA A 176 -22.06 -12.51 -6.82
N PRO A 177 -23.05 -13.22 -6.22
CA PRO A 177 -23.88 -12.64 -5.16
C PRO A 177 -23.05 -12.11 -3.97
N PRO A 178 -23.56 -11.11 -3.24
CA PRO A 178 -22.89 -10.59 -2.05
C PRO A 178 -22.96 -11.58 -0.88
N MET A 179 -21.94 -11.54 -0.01
CA MET A 179 -21.92 -12.28 1.25
C MET A 179 -22.35 -11.33 2.37
N ARG A 180 -23.42 -11.63 3.10
CA ARG A 180 -24.06 -10.69 4.04
C ARG A 180 -23.81 -11.05 5.50
N ASN A 181 -23.91 -10.06 6.37
CA ASN A 181 -23.87 -10.20 7.84
C ASN A 181 -22.61 -10.92 8.33
N LEU A 182 -21.46 -10.59 7.73
CA LEU A 182 -20.18 -11.22 8.07
C LEU A 182 -19.46 -10.43 9.16
N VAL A 183 -18.89 -11.16 10.12
CA VAL A 183 -17.87 -10.60 11.02
C VAL A 183 -16.56 -10.52 10.25
N VAL A 184 -15.94 -9.35 10.28
CA VAL A 184 -14.64 -9.09 9.65
C VAL A 184 -13.59 -8.95 10.73
N ASP A 185 -12.57 -9.81 10.70
CA ASP A 185 -11.45 -9.75 11.64
C ASP A 185 -10.45 -8.65 11.24
N TRP A 186 -10.27 -8.47 9.92
CA TRP A 186 -9.30 -7.54 9.38
C TRP A 186 -9.73 -7.00 8.02
N VAL A 187 -9.49 -5.71 7.75
CA VAL A 187 -9.80 -5.06 6.47
C VAL A 187 -8.78 -3.98 6.13
N ALA A 188 -8.34 -3.96 4.86
CA ALA A 188 -7.52 -2.87 4.32
C ALA A 188 -7.96 -2.49 2.90
N PRO A 189 -8.06 -1.19 2.59
CA PRO A 189 -8.36 -0.72 1.24
C PRO A 189 -7.26 -1.06 0.25
N ILE A 190 -7.67 -1.37 -0.97
CA ILE A 190 -6.78 -1.40 -2.14
C ILE A 190 -6.51 0.05 -2.54
N ILE A 191 -5.26 0.47 -2.37
CA ILE A 191 -4.84 1.86 -2.56
C ILE A 191 -4.20 2.10 -3.93
N TRP A 192 -3.85 1.03 -4.66
CA TRP A 192 -3.30 1.14 -6.00
C TRP A 192 -3.49 -0.14 -6.81
N VAL A 193 -3.60 0.01 -8.13
CA VAL A 193 -3.73 -1.11 -9.08
C VAL A 193 -2.77 -0.93 -10.24
N LYS A 194 -1.84 -1.87 -10.42
CA LYS A 194 -1.09 -2.01 -11.67
C LYS A 194 -2.00 -2.71 -12.66
N ARG A 195 -2.35 -2.05 -13.76
CA ARG A 195 -2.98 -2.77 -14.86
C ARG A 195 -1.93 -3.59 -15.60
N SER A 196 -2.27 -4.85 -15.84
CA SER A 196 -1.54 -5.69 -16.78
C SER A 196 -1.43 -4.96 -18.11
N ALA A 197 -0.24 -4.95 -18.71
CA ALA A 197 -0.11 -4.57 -20.09
C ALA A 197 -0.82 -5.65 -20.90
N MET A 198 -2.07 -5.43 -21.28
CA MET A 198 -2.73 -6.27 -22.27
C MET A 198 -1.81 -6.28 -23.49
N ARG A 199 -1.11 -7.39 -23.75
CA ARG A 199 -0.66 -7.64 -25.12
C ARG A 199 -1.95 -7.78 -25.90
N ASP A 200 -2.18 -6.86 -26.83
CA ASP A 200 -3.21 -7.00 -27.86
C ASP A 200 -3.18 -8.45 -28.34
N ARG A 201 -4.19 -9.24 -27.94
CA ARG A 201 -4.51 -10.46 -28.66
C ARG A 201 -5.09 -9.97 -29.98
N LYS A 202 -4.20 -9.60 -30.92
CA LYS A 202 -4.56 -9.60 -32.33
C LYS A 202 -5.03 -11.02 -32.62
N ALA A 203 -6.34 -11.14 -32.80
CA ALA A 203 -6.94 -12.26 -33.48
C ALA A 203 -6.14 -12.52 -34.76
N LYS A 204 -5.68 -13.76 -34.91
CA LYS A 204 -5.30 -14.31 -36.19
C LYS A 204 -5.81 -15.74 -36.26
#